data_AF-A0A5Q4G514-F1
#
_entry.id   AF-A0A5Q4G514-F1
#
_cell.length_a   1.000
_cell.length_b   1.000
_cell.length_c   1.000
_cell.angle_alpha   90.00
_cell.angle_beta   90.00
_cell.angle_gamma   90.00
#
_symmetry.space_group_name_H-M   'P 1'
#
loop_
_entity.id
_entity.type
_entity.pdbx_description
1 polymer ?
#
loop_
_entity_poly.entity_id
_entity_poly.type
_entity_poly.pdbx_seq_one_letter_code
_entity_poly.pdbx_strand_id
1 'polypeptide(L)'
;MIKKLLCAGAISTALAAASAVAQVEVDPDLPEYTPVSGISGNLSSIGSDTLNNLMTLWAEEFQSFYPNVNIQIQGAGTSTAPPAMAEGTANFGPMSRMPRESEQQAFEERHG
;
A
#
# COMPACT_ATOMS: atom_id res chain seq x y z
N MET A 1 36.35 -56.51 23.44
CA MET A 1 35.32 -56.51 22.38
C MET A 1 34.03 -55.93 22.95
N ILE A 2 33.87 -54.60 22.84
CA ILE A 2 32.76 -53.85 23.44
C ILE A 2 31.68 -53.69 22.36
N LYS A 3 30.52 -54.31 22.58
CA LYS A 3 29.32 -54.12 21.75
C LYS A 3 28.42 -53.08 22.43
N LYS A 4 28.17 -52.01 21.67
CA LYS A 4 27.06 -51.05 21.66
C LYS A 4 25.91 -51.35 22.63
N LEU A 5 25.33 -50.32 23.26
CA LEU A 5 23.97 -49.85 22.98
C LEU A 5 23.63 -48.57 23.81
N LEU A 6 23.18 -47.55 23.07
CA LEU A 6 22.18 -46.51 23.40
C LEU A 6 22.28 -45.70 24.71
N CYS A 7 22.39 -44.38 24.57
CA CYS A 7 21.25 -43.48 24.79
C CYS A 7 21.53 -42.08 24.21
N ALA A 8 20.49 -41.50 23.65
CA ALA A 8 20.49 -40.39 22.72
C ALA A 8 20.99 -39.08 23.34
N GLY A 9 21.82 -38.37 22.56
CA GLY A 9 22.28 -37.03 22.86
C GLY A 9 21.28 -35.94 22.44
N ALA A 10 21.57 -34.76 22.95
CA ALA A 10 21.07 -33.44 22.56
C ALA A 10 19.63 -33.09 23.00
N ILE A 11 19.53 -32.58 24.23
CA ILE A 11 18.56 -31.52 24.54
C ILE A 11 19.02 -30.28 23.76
N SER A 12 18.41 -30.05 22.61
CA SER A 12 18.50 -28.78 21.89
C SER A 12 17.11 -28.15 21.91
N THR A 13 16.82 -27.39 22.97
CA THR A 13 15.70 -26.45 23.03
C THR A 13 15.98 -25.31 22.04
N ALA A 14 15.60 -25.52 20.79
CA ALA A 14 15.68 -24.51 19.74
C ALA A 14 14.50 -23.53 19.88
N LEU A 15 14.79 -22.40 20.53
CA LEU A 15 14.38 -21.05 20.15
C LEU A 15 13.09 -20.90 19.32
N ALA A 16 11.94 -20.83 20.00
CA ALA A 16 10.72 -20.26 19.44
C ALA A 16 10.50 -18.86 20.04
N ALA A 17 11.38 -17.91 19.70
CA ALA A 17 11.07 -16.49 19.85
C ALA A 17 10.17 -16.11 18.66
N ALA A 18 8.91 -16.54 18.70
CA ALA A 18 7.90 -16.03 17.79
C ALA A 18 7.79 -14.53 18.05
N SER A 19 8.24 -13.73 17.09
CA SER A 19 8.07 -12.28 17.10
C SER A 19 6.58 -12.00 17.25
N ALA A 20 6.17 -11.48 18.42
CA ALA A 20 4.84 -10.96 18.63
C ALA A 20 4.70 -9.69 17.80
N VAL A 21 4.39 -9.85 16.52
CA VAL A 21 3.85 -8.76 15.71
C VAL A 21 2.47 -8.49 16.31
N ALA A 22 2.31 -7.31 16.94
CA ALA A 22 1.00 -6.88 17.39
C ALA A 22 0.07 -6.92 16.16
N GLN A 23 -0.85 -7.88 16.11
CA GLN A 23 -1.85 -7.90 15.06
C GLN A 23 -2.72 -6.66 15.27
N VAL A 24 -2.64 -5.72 14.33
CA VAL A 24 -3.61 -4.63 14.26
C VAL A 24 -4.95 -5.29 14.03
N GLU A 25 -5.86 -5.15 14.99
CA GLU A 25 -7.23 -5.63 14.84
C GLU A 25 -7.92 -4.73 13.81
N VAL A 26 -8.10 -5.27 12.60
CA VAL A 26 -8.88 -4.64 11.54
C VAL A 26 -10.34 -5.07 11.67
N ASP A 27 -11.25 -4.27 11.15
CA ASP A 27 -12.68 -4.61 11.12
C ASP A 27 -12.88 -5.95 10.38
N PRO A 28 -13.47 -6.97 11.04
CA PRO A 28 -13.65 -8.30 10.45
C PRO A 28 -14.63 -8.31 9.26
N ASP A 29 -15.45 -7.26 9.10
CA ASP A 29 -16.37 -7.14 7.98
C ASP A 29 -15.70 -6.56 6.72
N LEU A 30 -14.41 -6.20 6.78
CA LEU A 30 -13.67 -5.77 5.60
C LEU A 30 -13.51 -6.95 4.61
N PRO A 31 -13.85 -6.74 3.32
CA PRO A 31 -13.73 -7.80 2.34
C PRO A 31 -12.27 -8.13 2.04
N GLU A 32 -11.99 -9.41 1.82
CA GLU A 32 -10.70 -9.84 1.26
C GLU A 32 -10.58 -9.42 -0.21
N TYR A 33 -9.41 -8.90 -0.58
CA TYR A 33 -9.13 -8.54 -1.96
C TYR A 33 -8.86 -9.80 -2.80
N THR A 34 -9.60 -9.98 -3.90
CA THR A 34 -9.36 -11.05 -4.87
C THR A 34 -8.78 -10.46 -6.16
N PRO A 35 -7.53 -10.80 -6.53
CA PRO A 35 -6.93 -10.32 -7.78
C PRO A 35 -7.69 -10.81 -9.02
N VAL A 36 -7.74 -9.97 -10.05
CA VAL A 36 -8.37 -10.28 -11.34
C VAL A 36 -7.35 -10.24 -12.49
N SER A 37 -7.62 -10.93 -13.59
CA SER A 37 -6.69 -10.90 -14.73
C SER A 37 -6.81 -9.62 -15.55
N GLY A 38 -5.76 -9.30 -16.32
CA GLY A 38 -5.78 -8.24 -17.33
C GLY A 38 -5.42 -6.83 -16.83
N ILE A 39 -5.11 -6.64 -15.56
CA ILE A 39 -4.69 -5.34 -15.02
C ILE A 39 -3.22 -5.07 -15.40
N SER A 40 -2.99 -3.95 -16.08
CA SER A 40 -1.67 -3.46 -16.47
C SER A 40 -1.72 -1.97 -16.80
N GLY A 41 -0.57 -1.30 -16.86
CA GLY A 41 -0.47 0.09 -17.32
C GLY A 41 0.36 0.98 -16.39
N ASN A 42 0.03 2.27 -16.37
CA ASN A 42 0.69 3.26 -15.52
C ASN A 42 -0.34 3.91 -14.60
N LEU A 43 0.04 4.14 -13.34
CA LEU A 43 -0.78 4.80 -12.33
C LEU A 43 0.06 5.88 -11.66
N SER A 44 -0.40 7.12 -11.72
CA SER A 44 0.22 8.26 -11.03
C SER A 44 -0.65 8.71 -9.86
N SER A 45 0.00 8.96 -8.72
CA SER A 45 -0.62 9.49 -7.49
C SER A 45 0.13 10.72 -7.03
N ILE A 46 -0.53 11.87 -6.97
CA ILE A 46 0.08 13.15 -6.55
C ILE A 46 -0.81 13.79 -5.48
N GLY A 47 -0.27 14.08 -4.29
CA GLY A 47 -1.07 14.70 -3.24
C GLY A 47 -0.43 14.73 -1.86
N SER A 48 -1.23 14.40 -0.84
CA SER A 48 -0.93 14.55 0.59
C SER A 48 0.36 13.85 1.03
N ASP A 49 1.27 14.60 1.63
CA ASP A 49 2.45 14.08 2.32
C ASP A 49 2.07 13.15 3.50
N THR A 50 1.01 13.49 4.24
CA THR A 50 0.50 12.67 5.36
C THR A 50 0.08 11.28 4.92
N LEU A 51 -0.47 11.15 3.70
CA LEU A 51 -0.93 9.87 3.13
C LEU A 51 0.15 9.18 2.29
N ASN A 52 1.33 9.79 2.12
CA ASN A 52 2.35 9.31 1.19
C ASN A 52 2.81 7.89 1.54
N ASN A 53 3.07 7.61 2.82
CA ASN A 53 3.50 6.28 3.26
C ASN A 53 2.40 5.22 3.04
N LEU A 54 1.13 5.58 3.28
CA LEU A 54 0.01 4.66 3.07
C LEU A 54 -0.14 4.32 1.58
N MET A 55 -0.04 5.32 0.71
CA MET A 55 -0.08 5.11 -0.74
C MET A 55 1.08 4.25 -1.23
N THR A 56 2.28 4.42 -0.65
CA THR A 56 3.45 3.59 -0.97
C THR A 56 3.19 2.12 -0.60
N LEU A 57 2.71 1.85 0.62
CA LEU A 57 2.40 0.48 1.05
C LEU A 57 1.30 -0.16 0.19
N TRP A 58 0.25 0.59 -0.15
CA TRP A 58 -0.77 0.11 -1.07
C TRP A 58 -0.23 -0.15 -2.48
N ALA A 59 0.68 0.69 -2.97
CA ALA A 59 1.29 0.50 -4.28
C ALA A 59 2.23 -0.71 -4.33
N GLU A 60 2.97 -0.99 -3.25
CA GLU A 60 3.81 -2.18 -3.13
C GLU A 60 2.97 -3.46 -3.18
N GLU A 61 1.91 -3.53 -2.36
CA GLU A 61 1.02 -4.68 -2.33
C GLU A 61 0.22 -4.83 -3.64
N PHE A 62 -0.24 -3.72 -4.22
CA PHE A 62 -0.93 -3.75 -5.51
C PHE A 62 -0.03 -4.23 -6.65
N GLN A 63 1.26 -3.86 -6.66
CA GLN A 63 2.25 -4.38 -7.62
C GLN A 63 2.55 -5.87 -7.40
N SER A 64 2.49 -6.35 -6.16
CA SER A 64 2.59 -7.79 -5.86
C SER A 64 1.46 -8.59 -6.56
N PHE A 65 0.23 -8.06 -6.55
CA PHE A 65 -0.88 -8.64 -7.31
C PHE A 65 -0.77 -8.39 -8.82
N TYR A 66 -0.30 -7.22 -9.24
CA TYR A 66 -0.27 -6.77 -10.63
C TYR A 66 1.10 -6.24 -11.04
N PRO A 67 2.06 -7.13 -11.37
CA PRO A 67 3.43 -6.74 -11.69
C PRO A 67 3.58 -5.92 -12.99
N ASN A 68 2.52 -5.86 -13.81
CA ASN A 68 2.50 -5.09 -15.06
C ASN A 68 1.96 -3.65 -14.87
N VAL A 69 1.77 -3.20 -13.63
CA VAL A 69 1.36 -1.82 -13.31
C VAL A 69 2.55 -1.04 -12.79
N ASN A 70 2.92 0.03 -13.48
CA ASN A 70 3.95 0.95 -13.01
C ASN A 70 3.31 2.07 -12.21
N ILE A 71 3.67 2.18 -10.93
CA ILE A 71 3.09 3.17 -10.02
C ILE A 71 4.10 4.27 -9.72
N GLN A 72 3.70 5.55 -9.85
CA GLN A 72 4.48 6.70 -9.39
C GLN A 72 3.72 7.46 -8.30
N ILE A 73 4.39 7.79 -7.20
CA ILE A 73 3.81 8.50 -6.06
C ILE A 73 4.60 9.77 -5.77
N GLN A 74 3.90 10.89 -5.58
CA GLN A 74 4.47 12.17 -5.16
C GLN A 74 3.64 12.79 -4.02
N GLY A 75 4.19 12.79 -2.82
CA GLY A 75 3.58 13.37 -1.61
C GLY A 75 4.00 14.82 -1.35
N ALA A 76 3.70 15.76 -2.25
CA ALA A 76 4.09 17.17 -2.10
C ALA A 76 3.10 18.03 -1.27
N GLY A 77 1.99 17.44 -0.81
CA GLY A 77 0.96 18.09 -0.01
C GLY A 77 -0.42 18.09 -0.67
N THR A 78 -1.49 18.15 0.13
CA THR A 78 -2.87 18.04 -0.37
C THR A 78 -3.25 19.06 -1.44
N SER A 79 -2.65 20.26 -1.42
CA SER A 79 -2.95 21.30 -2.42
C SER A 79 -2.38 21.01 -3.82
N THR A 80 -1.55 19.97 -4.00
CA THR A 80 -1.03 19.56 -5.32
C THR A 80 -1.94 18.56 -6.02
N ALA A 81 -2.82 17.88 -5.29
CA ALA A 81 -3.76 16.91 -5.86
C ALA A 81 -4.78 17.55 -6.82
N PRO A 82 -5.50 18.64 -6.44
CA PRO A 82 -6.49 19.24 -7.33
C PRO A 82 -5.95 19.68 -8.70
N PRO A 83 -4.85 20.46 -8.81
CA PRO A 83 -4.33 20.83 -10.12
C PRO A 83 -3.82 19.62 -10.91
N ALA A 84 -3.19 18.63 -10.26
CA ALA A 84 -2.69 17.44 -10.94
C ALA A 84 -3.83 16.59 -11.54
N MET A 85 -4.94 16.46 -10.82
CA MET A 85 -6.15 15.78 -11.29
C MET A 85 -6.82 16.58 -12.41
N ALA A 86 -6.95 17.90 -12.26
CA ALA A 86 -7.53 18.77 -13.28
C ALA A 86 -6.71 18.76 -14.58
N GLU A 87 -5.39 18.67 -14.50
CA GLU A 87 -4.48 18.59 -15.65
C GLU A 87 -4.34 17.19 -16.25
N GLY A 88 -4.91 16.16 -15.60
CA GLY A 88 -4.77 14.78 -16.03
C GLY A 88 -3.36 14.20 -15.86
N THR A 89 -2.53 14.80 -15.00
CA THR A 89 -1.18 14.32 -14.68
C THR A 89 -1.18 13.30 -13.54
N ALA A 90 -2.25 13.26 -12.75
CA ALA A 90 -2.51 12.27 -11.71
C ALA A 90 -3.77 11.44 -12.00
N ASN A 91 -3.71 10.13 -11.74
CA ASN A 91 -4.90 9.27 -11.65
C ASN A 91 -5.54 9.36 -10.26
N PHE A 92 -4.72 9.49 -9.22
CA PHE A 92 -5.16 9.61 -7.84
C PHE A 92 -4.62 10.90 -7.21
N GLY A 93 -5.50 11.60 -6.51
CA GLY A 93 -5.16 12.75 -5.69
C GLY A 93 -5.45 12.50 -4.22
N PRO A 94 -4.56 11.83 -3.46
CA PRO A 94 -4.77 11.62 -2.03
C PRO A 94 -4.83 12.96 -1.29
N MET A 95 -5.86 13.18 -0.48
CA MET A 95 -6.06 14.43 0.24
C MET A 95 -6.34 14.15 1.73
N SER A 96 -5.60 14.82 2.62
CA SER A 96 -5.82 14.76 4.08
C SER A 96 -6.84 15.78 4.59
N ARG A 97 -7.51 16.49 3.68
CA ARG A 97 -8.63 17.41 3.92
C ARG A 97 -9.53 17.43 2.70
N MET A 98 -10.75 17.92 2.85
CA MET A 98 -11.61 18.18 1.72
C MET A 98 -11.01 19.24 0.77
N PRO A 99 -11.30 19.17 -0.54
CA PRO A 99 -10.96 20.23 -1.49
C PRO A 99 -11.66 21.54 -1.11
N ARG A 100 -10.97 22.67 -1.30
CA ARG A 100 -11.57 24.01 -1.15
C ARG A 100 -12.55 24.26 -2.29
N GLU A 101 -13.50 25.18 -2.08
CA GLU A 101 -14.43 25.61 -3.14
C GLU A 101 -13.68 26.07 -4.40
N SER A 102 -12.60 26.85 -4.24
CA SER A 102 -11.78 27.30 -5.38
C SER A 102 -11.05 26.17 -6.10
N GLU A 103 -10.70 25.08 -5.40
CA GLU A 103 -10.06 23.90 -6.00
C GLU A 103 -11.08 23.05 -6.79
N GLN A 104 -12.33 22.98 -6.31
CA GLN A 104 -13.44 22.29 -7.00
C GLN A 104 -13.86 23.07 -8.24
N GLN A 105 -14.08 24.39 -8.09
CA GLN A 105 -14.47 25.26 -9.19
C GLN A 105 -13.44 25.23 -10.33
N ALA A 106 -12.14 25.28 -10.01
CA ALA A 106 -11.09 25.18 -11.02
C ALA A 106 -11.07 23.85 -11.78
N PHE A 107 -11.53 22.77 -11.15
CA PHE A 107 -11.70 21.47 -11.81
C PHE A 107 -12.92 21.49 -12.74
N GLU A 108 -14.07 21.95 -12.26
CA GLU A 108 -15.32 22.09 -13.03
C GLU A 108 -15.14 22.99 -14.24
N GLU A 109 -14.51 24.16 -14.08
CA GLU A 109 -14.20 25.08 -15.20
C GLU A 109 -13.41 24.41 -16.33
N ARG A 110 -12.65 23.36 -16.03
CA ARG A 110 -11.83 22.63 -16.99
C ARG A 110 -12.52 21.41 -17.61
N HIS A 111 -13.49 20.82 -16.92
CA HIS A 111 -14.09 19.53 -17.29
C HIS A 111 -15.62 19.56 -17.51
N GLY A 112 -16.31 20.67 -17.19
CA GLY A 112 -17.76 20.88 -17.37
C GLY A 112 -18.55 20.70 -16.08
#